data_AF-A0A397V784-F1
#
_entry.id   AF-A0A397V784-F1
#
_cell.length_a   1.000
_cell.length_b   1.000
_cell.length_c   1.000
_cell.angle_alpha   90.00
_cell.angle_beta   90.00
_cell.angle_gamma   90.00
#
_symmetry.space_group_name_H-M   'P 1'
#
loop_
_entity.id
_entity.type
_entity.pdbx_description
1 polymer ?
#
loop_
_entity_poly.entity_id
_entity_poly.type
_entity_poly.pdbx_seq_one_letter_code
_entity_poly.pdbx_strand_id
1 'polypeptide(L)'
;MWEILYGKSVCYDQETGTLLQIKICRENLRPKIIEGTPQCYINLMNKCWERDPIKRPSAQKIIEILTEWQNDKNILLELTKSDEILQNQSIHIQSYSYGSDGSDGSYKSKFIEFTTSFYQNSDLNKLNVEDLQITN
;
A
#
# COMPACT_ATOMS: atom_id res chain seq x y z
N MET A 1 1.50 4.18 1.40
CA MET A 1 0.18 3.82 0.83
C MET A 1 0.34 2.74 -0.23
N TRP A 2 0.92 3.03 -1.40
CA TRP A 2 1.11 2.02 -2.46
C TRP A 2 1.90 0.78 -1.99
N GLU A 3 3.08 0.97 -1.41
CA GLU A 3 3.91 -0.15 -0.93
C GLU A 3 3.24 -0.96 0.18
N ILE A 4 2.43 -0.30 1.01
CA ILE A 4 1.65 -0.97 2.08
C ILE A 4 0.61 -1.89 1.46
N LEU A 5 -0.09 -1.41 0.43
CA LEU A 5 -1.16 -2.14 -0.21
C LEU A 5 -0.65 -3.32 -1.04
N TYR A 6 0.44 -3.14 -1.80
CA TYR A 6 0.92 -4.16 -2.73
C TYR A 6 2.09 -4.99 -2.21
N GLY A 7 2.63 -4.64 -1.04
CA GLY A 7 3.79 -5.32 -0.44
C GLY A 7 5.06 -5.24 -1.28
N LYS A 8 5.14 -4.30 -2.23
CA LYS A 8 6.25 -4.15 -3.18
C LYS A 8 6.79 -2.73 -3.14
N SER A 9 8.11 -2.62 -3.30
CA SER A 9 8.77 -1.33 -3.48
C SER A 9 8.47 -0.77 -4.87
N VAL A 10 8.33 0.55 -4.97
CA VAL A 10 8.21 1.22 -6.26
C VAL A 10 9.61 1.40 -6.84
N CYS A 11 9.91 0.72 -7.96
CA CYS A 11 11.17 0.91 -8.66
C CYS A 11 11.00 1.62 -10.00
N TYR A 12 11.84 2.64 -10.23
CA TYR A 12 11.96 3.34 -11.50
C TYR A 12 13.41 3.15 -12.01
N ASP A 13 13.78 1.89 -12.29
CA ASP A 13 15.15 1.41 -12.56
C ASP A 13 15.90 2.07 -13.74
N GLN A 14 15.29 3.03 -14.43
CA GLN A 14 15.83 3.63 -15.65
C GLN A 14 16.00 5.15 -15.60
N GLU A 15 15.71 5.79 -14.46
CA GLU A 15 15.70 7.24 -14.36
C GLU A 15 16.75 7.74 -13.37
N THR A 16 17.68 8.57 -13.85
CA THR A 16 18.57 9.33 -12.96
C THR A 16 17.73 10.26 -12.07
N GLY A 17 18.20 10.55 -10.85
CA GLY A 17 17.40 11.26 -9.84
C GLY A 17 16.74 12.55 -10.33
N THR A 18 17.41 13.33 -11.19
CA THR A 18 16.86 14.58 -11.76
C THR A 18 15.71 14.32 -12.75
N LEU A 19 15.84 13.30 -13.62
CA LEU A 19 14.78 12.95 -14.57
C LEU A 19 13.54 12.44 -13.84
N LEU A 20 13.74 11.61 -12.81
CA LEU A 20 12.67 11.10 -11.98
C LEU A 20 11.92 12.22 -11.25
N GLN A 21 12.63 13.19 -10.69
CA GLN A 21 12.02 14.36 -10.05
C GLN A 21 11.15 15.16 -11.03
N ILE A 22 11.62 15.37 -12.28
CA ILE A 22 10.85 16.05 -13.32
C ILE A 22 9.57 15.28 -13.62
N LYS A 23 9.66 13.97 -13.82
CA LYS A 23 8.49 13.13 -14.12
C LYS A 23 7.48 13.13 -12.98
N ILE A 24 7.92 13.02 -11.73
CA ILE A 24 7.05 13.06 -10.54
C ILE A 24 6.37 14.43 -10.38
N CYS A 25 7.14 15.52 -10.49
CA CYS A 25 6.66 16.87 -10.15
C CYS A 25 5.93 17.55 -11.31
N ARG A 26 6.39 17.36 -12.55
CA ARG A 26 5.85 18.03 -13.74
C ARG A 26 4.87 17.14 -14.50
N GLU A 27 5.24 15.88 -14.74
CA GLU A 27 4.44 14.94 -15.53
C GLU A 27 3.43 14.13 -14.69
N ASN A 28 3.43 14.34 -13.37
CA ASN A 28 2.56 13.64 -12.42
C ASN A 28 2.75 12.11 -12.44
N LEU A 29 3.98 11.64 -12.65
CA LEU A 29 4.31 10.23 -12.55
C LEU A 29 3.93 9.71 -11.17
N ARG A 30 3.08 8.69 -11.12
CA ARG A 30 2.67 7.97 -9.91
C ARG A 30 2.75 6.46 -10.17
N PRO A 31 2.88 5.65 -9.12
CA PRO A 31 2.80 4.20 -9.27
C PRO A 31 1.48 3.79 -9.91
N LYS A 32 1.51 2.75 -10.75
CA LYS A 32 0.32 2.21 -11.41
C LYS A 32 -0.64 1.62 -10.38
N ILE A 33 -1.93 1.91 -10.53
CA ILE A 33 -2.99 1.23 -9.75
C ILE A 33 -3.26 -0.13 -10.40
N ILE A 34 -3.23 -1.18 -9.58
CA ILE A 34 -3.46 -2.56 -10.02
C ILE A 34 -4.97 -2.85 -9.98
N GLU A 35 -5.46 -3.60 -10.96
CA GLU A 35 -6.87 -4.01 -11.02
C GLU A 35 -7.25 -4.84 -9.78
N GLY A 36 -8.45 -4.62 -9.24
CA GLY A 36 -8.87 -5.20 -7.98
C GLY A 36 -8.54 -4.35 -6.75
N THR A 37 -7.85 -3.21 -6.93
CA THR A 37 -7.68 -2.23 -5.85
C THR A 37 -9.03 -1.61 -5.47
N PRO A 38 -9.39 -1.56 -4.17
CA PRO A 38 -10.68 -1.08 -3.72
C PRO A 38 -10.77 0.44 -3.89
N GLN A 39 -11.94 0.94 -4.27
CA GLN A 39 -12.10 2.33 -4.73
C GLN A 39 -11.84 3.32 -3.59
N CYS A 40 -12.20 2.96 -2.36
CA CYS A 40 -11.92 3.77 -1.17
C CYS A 40 -10.41 4.02 -0.99
N TYR A 41 -9.57 3.01 -1.23
CA TYR A 41 -8.12 3.10 -1.14
C TYR A 41 -7.52 3.88 -2.32
N ILE A 42 -8.03 3.69 -3.55
CA ILE A 42 -7.66 4.51 -4.72
C ILE A 42 -7.90 6.00 -4.44
N ASN A 43 -9.08 6.33 -3.91
CA ASN A 43 -9.44 7.70 -3.60
C ASN A 43 -8.51 8.31 -2.55
N LEU A 44 -8.14 7.55 -1.51
CA LEU A 44 -7.19 8.00 -0.50
C LEU A 44 -5.78 8.19 -1.09
N MET A 45 -5.29 7.24 -1.91
CA MET A 45 -4.00 7.37 -2.60
C MET A 45 -3.95 8.62 -3.48
N ASN A 46 -4.99 8.86 -4.28
CA ASN A 46 -5.07 10.04 -5.14
C ASN A 46 -5.02 11.35 -4.34
N LYS A 47 -5.77 11.43 -3.22
CA LYS A 47 -5.71 12.58 -2.30
C LYS A 47 -4.31 12.80 -1.74
N CYS A 48 -3.61 11.74 -1.35
CA CYS A 48 -2.24 11.81 -0.86
C CYS A 48 -1.24 12.23 -1.96
N TRP A 49 -1.57 11.98 -3.23
CA TRP A 49 -0.75 12.26 -4.39
C TRP A 49 -1.02 13.59 -5.07
N GLU A 50 -1.95 14.38 -4.53
CA GLU A 50 -2.32 15.70 -5.04
C GLU A 50 -1.07 16.55 -5.34
N ARG A 51 -1.09 17.17 -6.53
CA ARG A 51 0.01 18.03 -6.98
C ARG A 51 0.14 19.24 -6.07
N ASP A 52 -0.99 19.82 -5.69
CA ASP A 52 -1.06 20.91 -4.73
C ASP A 52 -0.88 20.36 -3.31
N PRO A 53 0.21 20.73 -2.60
CA PRO A 53 0.46 20.25 -1.24
C PRO A 53 -0.67 20.59 -0.26
N ILE A 54 -1.42 21.69 -0.49
CA ILE A 54 -2.50 22.13 0.39
C ILE A 54 -3.70 21.18 0.32
N LYS A 55 -3.89 20.50 -0.81
CA LYS A 55 -4.99 19.54 -1.01
C LYS A 55 -4.69 18.15 -0.44
N ARG A 56 -3.44 17.90 -0.03
CA ARG A 56 -3.08 16.62 0.60
C ARG A 56 -3.70 16.54 1.99
N PRO A 57 -4.23 15.38 2.39
CA PRO A 57 -4.73 15.21 3.74
C PRO A 57 -3.57 15.28 4.73
N SER A 58 -3.83 15.87 5.89
CA SER A 58 -2.91 15.80 7.03
C SER A 58 -2.81 14.36 7.54
N ALA A 59 -1.73 14.03 8.26
CA ALA A 59 -1.60 12.73 8.90
C ALA A 59 -2.80 12.44 9.84
N GLN A 60 -3.28 13.45 10.57
CA GLN A 60 -4.48 13.35 11.39
C GLN A 60 -5.71 12.96 10.54
N LYS A 61 -5.91 13.59 9.38
CA LYS A 61 -7.05 13.26 8.53
C LYS A 61 -6.97 11.84 7.95
N ILE A 62 -5.76 11.37 7.65
CA ILE A 62 -5.54 9.99 7.22
C ILE A 62 -5.92 9.02 8.35
N ILE A 63 -5.52 9.30 9.60
CA ILE A 63 -5.88 8.48 10.77
C ILE A 63 -7.40 8.41 10.93
N GLU A 64 -8.08 9.56 10.88
CA GLU A 64 -9.55 9.62 10.96
C GLU A 64 -10.21 8.72 9.90
N ILE A 65 -9.78 8.81 8.64
CA ILE A 65 -10.30 7.99 7.54
C ILE A 65 -10.06 6.49 7.79
N LEU A 66 -8.85 6.12 8.24
CA LEU A 66 -8.53 4.72 8.52
C LEU A 66 -9.31 4.18 9.73
N THR A 67 -9.54 5.01 10.75
CA THR A 67 -10.38 4.66 11.90
C THR A 67 -11.85 4.51 11.50
N GLU A 68 -12.38 5.36 10.61
CA GLU A 68 -13.71 5.19 10.04
C GLU A 68 -13.83 3.84 9.31
N TRP A 69 -12.83 3.48 8.50
CA TRP A 69 -12.82 2.19 7.79
C TRP A 69 -12.77 0.99 8.74
N GLN A 70 -11.99 1.06 9.82
CA GLN A 70 -11.94 -0.01 10.83
C GLN A 70 -13.29 -0.25 11.51
N ASN A 71 -14.16 0.77 11.56
CA ASN A 71 -15.49 0.66 12.16
C ASN A 71 -16.59 0.32 11.13
N ASP A 72 -16.27 0.27 9.83
CA ASP A 72 -17.21 -0.05 8.76
C ASP A 72 -16.97 -1.47 8.21
N LYS A 73 -17.89 -2.37 8.55
CA LYS A 73 -17.85 -3.78 8.12
C LYS A 73 -17.87 -3.95 6.59
N ASN A 74 -18.56 -3.08 5.85
CA ASN A 74 -18.65 -3.19 4.41
C ASN A 74 -17.31 -2.81 3.75
N ILE A 75 -16.69 -1.74 4.24
CA ILE A 75 -15.36 -1.32 3.77
C ILE A 75 -14.33 -2.40 4.10
N LEU A 76 -14.33 -2.92 5.33
CA LEU A 76 -13.43 -4.02 5.69
C LEU A 76 -13.60 -5.24 4.78
N LEU A 77 -14.83 -5.64 4.48
CA LEU A 77 -15.10 -6.76 3.58
C LEU A 77 -14.59 -6.49 2.15
N GLU A 78 -14.74 -5.27 1.65
CA GLU A 78 -14.19 -4.86 0.34
C GLU A 78 -12.66 -4.95 0.35
N LEU A 79 -12.02 -4.37 1.38
CA LEU A 79 -10.56 -4.36 1.53
C LEU A 79 -9.99 -5.78 1.61
N THR A 80 -10.60 -6.69 2.39
CA THR A 80 -10.15 -8.08 2.52
C THR A 80 -10.25 -8.84 1.20
N LYS A 81 -11.38 -8.72 0.48
CA LYS A 81 -11.55 -9.36 -0.83
C LYS A 81 -10.53 -8.86 -1.85
N SER A 82 -10.28 -7.56 -1.85
CA SER A 82 -9.27 -6.97 -2.71
C SER A 82 -7.86 -7.47 -2.37
N ASP A 83 -7.53 -7.63 -1.09
CA ASP A 83 -6.23 -8.16 -0.67
C ASP A 83 -6.01 -9.58 -1.21
N GLU A 84 -7.00 -10.46 -1.11
CA GLU A 84 -6.94 -11.81 -1.70
C GLU A 84 -6.69 -11.78 -3.21
N ILE A 85 -7.36 -10.90 -3.94
CA ILE A 85 -7.17 -10.73 -5.39
C ILE A 85 -5.75 -10.25 -5.70
N LEU A 86 -5.28 -9.23 -4.98
CA LEU A 86 -3.98 -8.61 -5.19
C LEU A 86 -2.82 -9.54 -4.81
N GLN A 87 -2.97 -10.39 -3.80
CA GLN A 87 -2.00 -11.42 -3.45
C GLN A 87 -1.87 -12.45 -4.57
N ASN A 88 -2.99 -12.93 -5.12
CA ASN A 88 -3.00 -13.88 -6.23
C ASN A 88 -2.34 -13.30 -7.50
N GLN A 89 -2.57 -12.01 -7.79
CA GLN A 89 -1.90 -11.32 -8.89
C GLN A 89 -0.41 -11.04 -8.62
N SER A 90 -0.05 -10.78 -7.35
CA SER A 90 1.34 -10.50 -6.96
C SER A 90 2.26 -11.69 -7.10
N ILE A 91 1.74 -12.92 -6.91
CA ILE A 91 2.43 -14.19 -7.20
C ILE A 91 2.79 -14.27 -8.68
N HIS A 92 1.87 -13.86 -9.57
CA HIS A 92 2.08 -13.87 -11.01
C HIS A 92 3.08 -12.79 -11.49
N ILE A 93 3.35 -11.75 -10.70
CA ILE A 93 4.36 -10.73 -11.01
C ILE A 93 5.76 -11.14 -10.51
N GLN A 94 5.84 -11.88 -9.39
CA GLN A 94 7.12 -12.40 -8.86
C GLN A 94 7.78 -13.45 -9.78
N SER A 95 6.99 -14.18 -10.57
CA SER A 95 7.52 -15.21 -11.48
C SER A 95 8.26 -14.67 -12.71
N TYR A 96 8.20 -13.35 -13.01
CA TYR A 96 8.79 -12.76 -14.22
C TYR A 96 10.00 -11.85 -14.00
N SER A 97 10.54 -11.74 -12.78
CA SER A 97 11.72 -10.90 -12.52
C SER A 97 12.82 -11.66 -11.76
N TYR A 98 13.58 -12.48 -12.48
CA TYR A 98 14.94 -12.87 -12.10
C TYR A 98 15.83 -12.89 -13.34
N GLY A 99 16.30 -11.70 -13.73
CA GLY A 99 17.46 -11.51 -14.59
C GLY A 99 18.49 -10.76 -13.75
N SER A 100 19.54 -11.46 -13.34
CA SER A 100 20.63 -10.93 -12.51
C SER A 100 21.44 -9.91 -13.31
N ASP A 101 21.51 -8.67 -12.86
CA ASP A 101 22.73 -7.87 -13.04
C ASP A 101 22.99 -7.01 -11.81
N GLY A 102 24.24 -7.06 -11.35
CA GLY A 102 24.66 -6.52 -10.08
C GLY A 102 24.78 -5.00 -10.15
N SER A 103 23.93 -4.29 -9.40
CA SER A 103 24.31 -2.99 -8.88
C SER A 103 23.78 -2.83 -7.45
N ASP A 104 24.72 -2.58 -6.54
CA ASP A 104 24.54 -2.46 -5.10
C ASP A 104 23.89 -1.11 -4.77
N GLY A 105 22.57 -1.06 -4.98
CA GLY A 105 21.74 0.11 -4.69
C GLY A 105 20.36 -0.25 -4.12
N SER A 106 20.21 -1.48 -3.62
CA SER A 106 18.94 -1.95 -3.07
C SER A 106 18.66 -1.23 -1.75
N TYR A 107 17.88 -0.14 -1.82
CA TYR A 107 17.06 0.28 -0.69
C TYR A 107 16.13 -0.87 -0.35
N LYS A 108 16.62 -1.77 0.50
CA LYS A 108 15.79 -2.73 1.21
C LYS A 108 15.20 -1.91 2.34
N SER A 109 13.92 -1.60 2.23
CA SER A 109 13.12 -1.19 3.39
C SER A 109 13.31 -2.27 4.45
N LYS A 110 14.31 -2.11 5.33
CA LYS A 110 14.32 -2.77 6.62
C LYS A 110 13.15 -2.11 7.32
N PHE A 111 11.99 -2.76 7.24
CA PHE A 111 10.84 -2.39 8.04
C PHE A 111 11.38 -2.11 9.44
N ILE A 112 11.28 -0.85 9.90
CA ILE A 112 11.95 -0.45 11.12
C ILE A 112 11.42 -1.39 12.20
N GLU A 113 12.31 -2.11 12.88
CA GLU A 113 11.99 -3.06 13.97
C GLU A 113 11.02 -2.42 15.00
N PHE A 114 11.08 -1.09 15.10
CA PHE A 114 10.21 -0.22 15.88
C PHE A 114 8.71 -0.41 15.59
N THR A 115 8.28 -0.59 14.34
CA THR A 115 6.84 -0.78 14.04
C THR A 115 6.32 -2.13 14.51
N THR A 116 7.15 -3.18 14.48
CA THR A 116 6.78 -4.53 14.94
C THR A 116 6.39 -4.53 16.43
N SER A 117 7.04 -3.71 17.25
CA SER A 117 6.74 -3.61 18.68
C SER A 117 5.37 -2.98 18.99
N PHE A 118 4.86 -2.08 18.13
CA PHE A 118 3.51 -1.51 18.28
C PHE A 118 2.42 -2.45 17.73
N TYR A 119 2.72 -3.26 16.72
CA TYR A 119 1.80 -4.31 16.25
C TYR A 119 1.60 -5.42 17.29
N GLN A 120 2.61 -5.73 18.10
CA GLN A 120 2.45 -6.67 19.21
C GLN A 120 1.58 -6.11 20.36
N ASN A 121 1.55 -4.79 20.54
CA ASN A 121 0.83 -4.10 21.62
C ASN A 121 -0.53 -3.51 21.21
N SER A 122 -0.90 -3.58 19.93
CA SER A 122 -2.25 -3.23 19.50
C SER A 122 -3.07 -4.51 19.42
N ASP A 123 -4.26 -4.51 20.03
CA ASP A 123 -5.24 -5.60 19.99
C ASP A 123 -5.76 -5.94 18.55
N LEU A 124 -5.06 -5.50 17.50
CA LEU A 124 -5.30 -5.89 16.11
C LEU A 124 -4.91 -7.35 15.82
N ASN A 125 -4.07 -7.97 16.66
CA ASN A 125 -3.84 -9.43 16.63
C ASN A 125 -5.03 -10.26 17.12
N LYS A 126 -6.14 -9.61 17.52
CA LYS A 126 -7.34 -10.26 18.05
C LYS A 126 -8.50 -10.38 17.06
N LEU A 127 -8.33 -9.95 15.81
CA LEU A 127 -9.23 -10.36 14.73
C LEU A 127 -8.75 -11.69 14.17
N ASN A 128 -8.96 -12.73 14.97
CA ASN A 128 -8.76 -14.10 14.52
C ASN A 128 -9.85 -14.39 13.48
N VAL A 129 -9.44 -14.67 12.24
CA VAL A 129 -10.34 -15.02 11.12
C VAL A 129 -11.13 -16.33 11.40
N GLU A 130 -10.84 -16.99 12.52
CA GLU A 130 -11.50 -18.19 13.02
C GLU A 130 -12.78 -17.90 13.85
N ASP A 131 -13.06 -16.65 14.24
CA ASP A 131 -14.26 -16.29 15.04
C ASP A 131 -15.54 -16.14 14.20
N LEU A 132 -15.50 -16.42 12.89
CA LEU A 132 -16.69 -16.51 12.04
C LEU A 132 -17.24 -17.95 11.94
N GLN A 133 -16.74 -18.89 12.75
CA GLN A 133 -17.32 -20.22 12.83
C GLN A 133 -18.44 -20.29 13.89
N ILE A 134 -19.60 -20.75 13.40
CA ILE A 134 -20.69 -21.49 14.06
C ILE A 134 -21.80 -20.65 14.73
N THR A 135 -23.01 -20.68 14.16
CA THR A 135 -24.07 -21.58 14.66
C THR A 135 -25.27 -21.66 13.71
N ASN A 136 -25.60 -22.90 13.35
CA ASN A 136 -26.75 -23.49 12.63
C ASN A 136 -27.96 -22.61 12.29
#